data_AF-A0A1G0LNL0-F1
#
_entry.id   AF-A0A1G0LNL0-F1
#
_cell.length_a   1.000
_cell.length_b   1.000
_cell.length_c   1.000
_cell.angle_alpha   90.00
_cell.angle_beta   90.00
_cell.angle_gamma   90.00
#
_symmetry.space_group_name_H-M   'P 1'
#
loop_
_entity.id
_entity.type
_entity.pdbx_description
1 polymer ?
#
loop_
_entity_poly.entity_id
_entity_poly.type
_entity_poly.pdbx_seq_one_letter_code
_entity_poly.pdbx_strand_id
1 'polypeptide(L)'
;MMIAKETLPALPDMREITRLCEADEIGILLKKIQGVLNQDLRQFSAWTEENNFILRQISQADFQELSQLHKRLNDIEIDRFLLTNSVSALHCNCTHYRDVIATRTIDLVATEMRVTGRKSPNLPYALLSMGSDGRNEQTLITDQDYLIVYGDGGGEEADLYFKDFSILLVDRLEEVGFKKCTGDIMPSNPTWRGSYAQWRKRLLSIVRYEFEDYAKNMMDLIVLSDARYVAGGRELAEKLASMIREMERDYFQVLWGMAKAATEMKLALGFLKRLWTESSGEHKGEFNLKLLAWAPLVMNVRILAINQGIPATSTVDRIKMLEKEGSFSAGFSNELQFAYHILTKHRILLQIKVLKGIEKDPYHLNPYQLGSGEVEKIHHAILKIEELQKIIHSNFSIV
;
A
#
# COMPACT_ATOMS: atom_id res chain seq x y z
N MET A 1 -13.81 -17.28 3.21
CA MET A 1 -14.57 -17.26 1.95
C MET A 1 -15.95 -16.66 2.22
N MET A 2 -16.05 -15.33 2.31
CA MET A 2 -17.33 -14.63 2.26
C MET A 2 -17.72 -14.54 0.80
N ILE A 3 -18.81 -15.19 0.43
CA ILE A 3 -19.41 -15.12 -0.90
C ILE A 3 -19.82 -13.65 -1.12
N ALA A 4 -19.19 -12.99 -2.09
CA ALA A 4 -19.59 -11.67 -2.55
C ALA A 4 -21.02 -11.78 -3.09
N LYS A 5 -21.96 -11.11 -2.41
CA LYS A 5 -23.38 -11.13 -2.75
C LYS A 5 -23.78 -10.00 -3.70
N GLU A 6 -22.82 -9.25 -4.23
CA GLU A 6 -23.06 -8.18 -5.19
C GLU A 6 -21.96 -8.19 -6.25
N THR A 7 -22.33 -7.79 -7.47
CA THR A 7 -21.50 -7.54 -8.68
C THR A 7 -21.35 -8.67 -9.71
N LEU A 8 -22.47 -9.24 -10.12
CA LEU A 8 -22.83 -9.14 -11.54
C LEU A 8 -23.92 -8.06 -11.61
N PRO A 9 -23.96 -7.13 -12.60
CA PRO A 9 -25.26 -6.53 -12.94
C PRO A 9 -26.21 -7.70 -13.06
N ALA A 10 -27.38 -7.64 -12.41
CA ALA A 10 -28.32 -8.77 -12.40
C ALA A 10 -28.32 -9.36 -13.79
N LEU A 11 -27.81 -10.61 -13.92
CA LEU A 11 -27.75 -11.26 -15.23
C LEU A 11 -29.13 -11.00 -15.83
N PRO A 12 -29.21 -10.45 -17.06
CA PRO A 12 -30.50 -10.15 -17.65
C PRO A 12 -31.33 -11.40 -17.44
N ASP A 13 -32.58 -11.24 -16.97
CA ASP A 13 -33.39 -12.39 -16.58
C ASP A 13 -33.20 -13.43 -17.68
N MET A 14 -32.71 -14.63 -17.33
CA MET A 14 -32.38 -15.61 -18.35
C MET A 14 -33.58 -15.85 -19.26
N ARG A 15 -34.81 -15.66 -18.74
CA ARG A 15 -36.06 -15.68 -19.50
C ARG A 15 -36.17 -14.60 -20.58
N GLU A 16 -35.54 -13.45 -20.44
CA GLU A 16 -35.45 -12.42 -21.49
C GLU A 16 -34.46 -12.81 -22.60
N ILE A 17 -33.32 -13.39 -22.22
CA ILE A 17 -32.29 -13.85 -23.18
C ILE A 17 -32.79 -15.07 -23.95
N THR A 18 -33.49 -15.97 -23.27
CA THR A 18 -33.91 -17.26 -23.82
C THR A 18 -35.36 -17.30 -24.27
N ARG A 19 -36.10 -16.18 -24.23
CA ARG A 19 -37.53 -16.11 -24.59
C ARG A 19 -37.83 -16.64 -26.00
N LEU A 20 -36.87 -16.46 -26.90
CA LEU A 20 -36.97 -16.85 -28.30
C LEU A 20 -36.09 -18.06 -28.64
N CYS A 21 -35.46 -18.68 -27.63
CA CYS A 21 -34.53 -19.80 -27.82
C CYS A 21 -35.20 -21.14 -27.52
N GLU A 22 -34.90 -22.14 -28.33
CA GLU A 22 -35.23 -23.53 -28.02
C GLU A 22 -34.27 -24.10 -26.95
N ALA A 23 -34.66 -25.20 -26.30
CA ALA A 23 -33.86 -25.83 -25.24
C ALA A 23 -32.43 -26.17 -25.68
N ASP A 24 -32.26 -26.60 -26.93
CA ASP A 24 -30.94 -26.92 -27.50
C ASP A 24 -30.06 -25.67 -27.68
N GLU A 25 -30.65 -24.53 -28.07
CA GLU A 25 -29.94 -23.25 -28.23
C GLU A 25 -29.48 -22.70 -26.87
N ILE A 26 -30.32 -22.83 -25.84
CA ILE A 26 -29.94 -22.50 -24.45
C ILE A 26 -28.77 -23.40 -24.01
N GLY A 27 -28.82 -24.70 -24.33
CA GLY A 27 -27.74 -25.63 -24.06
C GLY A 27 -26.41 -25.24 -24.71
N ILE A 28 -26.44 -24.71 -25.94
CA ILE A 28 -25.25 -24.19 -26.64
C ILE A 28 -24.67 -22.98 -25.91
N LEU A 29 -25.51 -22.02 -25.48
CA LEU A 29 -25.08 -20.83 -24.75
C LEU A 29 -24.44 -21.19 -23.40
N LEU A 30 -25.06 -22.08 -22.63
CA LEU A 30 -24.53 -22.53 -21.35
C LEU A 30 -23.19 -23.27 -21.50
N LYS A 31 -23.04 -24.11 -22.54
CA LYS A 31 -21.76 -24.76 -22.85
C LYS A 31 -20.65 -23.76 -23.17
N LYS A 32 -20.96 -22.67 -23.87
CA LYS A 32 -19.98 -21.59 -24.14
C LYS A 32 -19.56 -20.90 -22.84
N ILE A 33 -20.50 -20.52 -21.98
CA ILE A 33 -20.21 -19.91 -20.68
C ILE A 33 -19.37 -20.86 -19.81
N GLN A 34 -19.76 -22.14 -19.74
CA GLN A 34 -19.01 -23.17 -19.02
C GLN A 34 -17.59 -23.32 -19.59
N GLY A 35 -17.42 -23.26 -20.90
CA GLY A 35 -16.10 -23.31 -21.56
C GLY A 35 -15.19 -22.17 -21.12
N VAL A 36 -15.70 -20.93 -21.13
CA VAL A 36 -14.97 -19.74 -20.67
C VAL A 36 -14.61 -19.84 -19.20
N LEU A 37 -15.58 -20.17 -18.33
CA LEU A 37 -15.34 -20.34 -16.90
C LEU A 37 -14.29 -21.41 -16.61
N ASN A 38 -14.35 -22.55 -17.28
CA ASN A 38 -13.36 -23.62 -17.12
C ASN A 38 -11.96 -23.20 -17.60
N GLN A 39 -11.87 -22.36 -18.64
CA GLN A 39 -10.60 -21.81 -19.09
C GLN A 39 -10.01 -20.87 -18.04
N ASP A 40 -10.80 -19.92 -17.53
CA ASP A 40 -10.36 -18.98 -16.51
C ASP A 40 -9.94 -19.71 -15.22
N LEU A 41 -10.74 -20.69 -14.76
CA LEU A 41 -10.42 -21.50 -13.59
C LEU A 41 -9.09 -22.25 -13.73
N ARG A 42 -8.82 -22.83 -14.91
CA ARG A 42 -7.53 -23.47 -15.18
C ARG A 42 -6.39 -22.45 -15.14
N GLN A 43 -6.59 -21.26 -15.69
CA GLN A 43 -5.58 -20.20 -15.66
C GLN A 43 -5.28 -19.73 -14.23
N PHE A 44 -6.29 -19.51 -13.40
CA PHE A 44 -6.11 -19.15 -11.99
C PHE A 44 -5.39 -20.24 -11.20
N SER A 45 -5.71 -21.50 -11.48
CA SER A 45 -5.05 -22.66 -10.85
C SER A 45 -3.57 -22.70 -11.24
N ALA A 46 -3.27 -22.54 -12.53
CA ALA A 46 -1.90 -22.51 -13.03
C ALA A 46 -1.07 -21.37 -12.40
N TRP A 47 -1.60 -20.14 -12.35
CA TRP A 47 -0.91 -19.03 -11.66
C TRP A 47 -0.69 -19.30 -10.17
N THR A 48 -1.65 -19.96 -9.51
CA THR A 48 -1.53 -20.28 -8.08
C THR A 48 -0.47 -21.35 -7.82
N GLU A 49 -0.45 -22.39 -8.65
CA GLU A 49 0.57 -23.44 -8.59
C GLU A 49 1.97 -22.87 -8.86
N GLU A 50 2.11 -22.03 -9.89
CA GLU A 50 3.37 -21.38 -10.22
C GLU A 50 3.84 -20.44 -9.11
N ASN A 51 2.96 -19.59 -8.57
CA ASN A 51 3.27 -18.71 -7.44
C ASN A 51 3.77 -19.53 -6.24
N ASN A 52 3.06 -20.60 -5.86
CA ASN A 52 3.47 -21.48 -4.76
C ASN A 52 4.78 -22.22 -5.02
N PHE A 53 5.10 -22.53 -6.28
CA PHE A 53 6.38 -23.09 -6.66
C PHE A 53 7.50 -22.07 -6.46
N ILE A 54 7.34 -20.84 -6.98
CA ILE A 54 8.31 -19.75 -6.84
C ILE A 54 8.54 -19.40 -5.37
N LEU A 55 7.48 -19.29 -4.57
CA LEU A 55 7.57 -18.97 -3.14
C LEU A 55 8.43 -19.98 -2.36
N ARG A 56 8.40 -21.26 -2.74
CA ARG A 56 9.25 -22.29 -2.13
C ARG A 56 10.72 -22.12 -2.49
N GLN A 57 11.02 -21.66 -3.71
CA GLN A 57 12.39 -21.44 -4.18
C GLN A 57 13.07 -20.26 -3.45
N ILE A 58 12.31 -19.25 -3.04
CA ILE A 58 12.85 -18.07 -2.32
C ILE A 58 13.70 -18.46 -1.11
N SER A 59 13.30 -19.49 -0.36
CA SER A 59 14.01 -19.94 0.84
C SER A 59 15.47 -20.36 0.61
N GLN A 60 15.81 -20.78 -0.62
CA GLN A 60 17.14 -21.26 -1.01
C GLN A 60 17.86 -20.27 -1.94
N ALA A 61 17.13 -19.31 -2.48
CA ALA A 61 17.64 -18.37 -3.48
C ALA A 61 18.75 -17.46 -2.93
N ASP A 62 19.70 -17.10 -3.79
CA ASP A 62 20.64 -15.99 -3.60
C ASP A 62 20.05 -14.65 -4.10
N PHE A 63 20.80 -13.53 -4.00
CA PHE A 63 20.30 -12.21 -4.39
C PHE A 63 19.90 -12.12 -5.87
N GLN A 64 20.65 -12.77 -6.76
CA GLN A 64 20.38 -12.73 -8.20
C GLN A 64 19.13 -13.55 -8.53
N GLU A 65 19.01 -14.73 -7.94
CA GLU A 65 17.83 -15.59 -8.07
C GLU A 65 16.59 -14.90 -7.51
N LEU A 66 16.68 -14.24 -6.34
CA LEU A 66 15.57 -13.46 -5.77
C LEU A 66 15.09 -12.35 -6.72
N SER A 67 16.00 -11.65 -7.39
CA SER A 67 15.67 -10.62 -8.38
C SER A 67 14.85 -11.20 -9.55
N GLN A 68 15.24 -12.38 -10.03
CA GLN A 68 14.52 -13.09 -11.11
C GLN A 68 13.14 -13.58 -10.66
N LEU A 69 13.06 -14.18 -9.46
CA LEU A 69 11.81 -14.66 -8.87
C LEU A 69 10.84 -13.49 -8.62
N HIS A 70 11.33 -12.36 -8.10
CA HIS A 70 10.54 -11.14 -7.91
C HIS A 70 9.93 -10.65 -9.23
N LYS A 71 10.73 -10.59 -10.30
CA LYS A 71 10.24 -10.20 -11.63
C LYS A 71 9.16 -11.15 -12.12
N ARG A 72 9.36 -12.48 -12.00
CA ARG A 72 8.38 -13.48 -12.43
C ARG A 72 7.06 -13.37 -11.68
N LEU A 73 7.11 -13.12 -10.37
CA LEU A 73 5.93 -12.90 -9.54
C LEU A 73 5.17 -11.62 -9.95
N ASN A 74 5.88 -10.53 -10.24
CA ASN A 74 5.26 -9.32 -10.79
C ASN A 74 4.58 -9.59 -12.13
N ASP A 75 5.19 -10.37 -13.04
CA ASP A 75 4.58 -10.71 -14.34
C ASP A 75 3.28 -11.50 -14.17
N ILE A 76 3.24 -12.48 -13.26
CA ILE A 76 2.02 -13.24 -12.94
C ILE A 76 0.91 -12.31 -12.43
N GLU A 77 1.24 -11.35 -11.56
CA GLU A 77 0.25 -10.41 -11.02
C GLU A 77 -0.21 -9.37 -12.04
N ILE A 78 0.63 -8.98 -13.00
CA ILE A 78 0.20 -8.17 -14.15
C ILE A 78 -0.88 -8.91 -14.94
N ASP A 79 -0.63 -10.18 -15.31
CA ASP A 79 -1.58 -10.96 -16.10
C ASP A 79 -2.89 -11.21 -15.34
N ARG A 80 -2.79 -11.57 -14.05
CA ARG A 80 -3.94 -11.74 -13.17
C ARG A 80 -4.76 -10.46 -13.04
N PHE A 81 -4.10 -9.32 -12.88
CA PHE A 81 -4.77 -8.02 -12.74
C PHE A 81 -5.43 -7.58 -14.04
N LEU A 82 -4.80 -7.77 -15.19
CA LEU A 82 -5.39 -7.43 -16.49
C LEU A 82 -6.66 -8.25 -16.78
N LEU A 83 -6.74 -9.50 -16.27
CA LEU A 83 -7.93 -10.33 -16.38
C LEU A 83 -9.05 -9.90 -15.43
N THR A 84 -8.72 -9.50 -14.19
CA THR A 84 -9.72 -9.35 -13.10
C THR A 84 -9.97 -7.91 -12.64
N ASN A 85 -9.01 -7.01 -12.84
CA ASN A 85 -8.92 -5.70 -12.19
C ASN A 85 -9.01 -5.76 -10.65
N SER A 86 -8.67 -6.89 -10.03
CA SER A 86 -8.80 -7.07 -8.58
C SER A 86 -7.65 -6.39 -7.82
N VAL A 87 -7.92 -5.19 -7.31
CA VAL A 87 -7.00 -4.44 -6.45
C VAL A 87 -6.65 -5.23 -5.18
N SER A 88 -7.65 -5.83 -4.52
CA SER A 88 -7.45 -6.56 -3.27
C SER A 88 -6.57 -7.80 -3.47
N ALA A 89 -6.78 -8.57 -4.55
CA ALA A 89 -5.95 -9.73 -4.84
C ALA A 89 -4.50 -9.32 -5.11
N LEU A 90 -4.30 -8.27 -5.92
CA LEU A 90 -2.96 -7.77 -6.23
C LEU A 90 -2.24 -7.29 -4.97
N HIS A 91 -2.89 -6.48 -4.12
CA HIS A 91 -2.30 -6.05 -2.85
C HIS A 91 -1.89 -7.22 -1.96
N CYS A 92 -2.78 -8.22 -1.83
CA CYS A 92 -2.51 -9.41 -1.02
C CYS A 92 -1.30 -10.17 -1.54
N ASN A 93 -1.25 -10.46 -2.84
CA ASN A 93 -0.18 -11.23 -3.46
C ASN A 93 1.14 -10.45 -3.43
N CYS A 94 1.13 -9.19 -3.88
CA CYS A 94 2.31 -8.31 -3.89
C CYS A 94 2.94 -8.14 -2.52
N THR A 95 2.12 -7.89 -1.49
CA THR A 95 2.63 -7.76 -0.12
C THR A 95 3.20 -9.09 0.35
N HIS A 96 2.49 -10.20 0.12
CA HIS A 96 2.92 -11.51 0.58
C HIS A 96 4.27 -11.94 0.02
N TYR A 97 4.45 -11.97 -1.31
CA TYR A 97 5.71 -12.46 -1.85
C TYR A 97 6.88 -11.52 -1.55
N ARG A 98 6.65 -10.21 -1.40
CA ARG A 98 7.70 -9.27 -1.03
C ARG A 98 8.11 -9.36 0.42
N ASP A 99 7.20 -9.66 1.34
CA ASP A 99 7.56 -9.99 2.73
C ASP A 99 8.48 -11.23 2.78
N VAL A 100 8.16 -12.26 1.99
CA VAL A 100 8.97 -13.49 1.90
C VAL A 100 10.36 -13.18 1.33
N ILE A 101 10.43 -12.36 0.27
CA ILE A 101 11.71 -11.92 -0.32
C ILE A 101 12.51 -11.06 0.67
N ALA A 102 11.90 -10.06 1.30
CA ALA A 102 12.58 -9.17 2.25
C ALA A 102 13.12 -9.95 3.46
N THR A 103 12.37 -10.94 3.95
CA THR A 103 12.82 -11.86 5.00
C THR A 103 14.05 -12.64 4.56
N ARG A 104 14.02 -13.23 3.36
CA ARG A 104 15.18 -13.94 2.83
C ARG A 104 16.40 -13.03 2.63
N THR A 105 16.19 -11.81 2.13
CA THR A 105 17.27 -10.82 1.93
C THR A 105 17.95 -10.48 3.25
N ILE A 106 17.18 -10.35 4.34
CA ILE A 106 17.73 -10.16 5.69
C ILE A 106 18.65 -11.32 6.11
N ASP A 107 18.22 -12.56 5.88
CA ASP A 107 19.00 -13.75 6.24
C ASP A 107 20.31 -13.84 5.45
N LEU A 108 20.25 -13.50 4.16
CA LEU A 108 21.42 -13.44 3.28
C LEU A 108 22.39 -12.34 3.72
N VAL A 109 21.89 -11.13 4.03
CA VAL A 109 22.70 -10.01 4.52
C VAL A 109 23.38 -10.36 5.85
N ALA A 110 22.65 -10.98 6.79
CA ALA A 110 23.22 -11.44 8.05
C ALA A 110 24.34 -12.48 7.82
N THR A 111 24.15 -13.38 6.85
CA THR A 111 25.16 -14.37 6.46
C THR A 111 26.39 -13.72 5.84
N GLU A 112 26.20 -12.76 4.93
CA GLU A 112 27.28 -12.02 4.27
C GLU A 112 28.13 -11.23 5.28
N MET A 113 27.48 -10.54 6.23
CA MET A 113 28.18 -9.84 7.31
C MET A 113 28.98 -10.78 8.20
N ARG A 114 28.41 -11.95 8.55
CA ARG A 114 29.10 -12.96 9.34
C ARG A 114 30.34 -13.51 8.64
N VAL A 115 30.25 -13.80 7.34
CA VAL A 115 31.37 -14.31 6.51
C VAL A 115 32.48 -13.26 6.37
N THR A 116 32.13 -11.97 6.32
CA THR A 116 33.10 -10.85 6.28
C THR A 116 33.66 -10.47 7.66
N GLY A 117 33.37 -11.25 8.70
CA GLY A 117 33.94 -11.09 10.04
C GLY A 117 33.22 -10.10 10.95
N ARG A 118 32.06 -9.56 10.54
CA ARG A 118 31.21 -8.73 11.39
C ARG A 118 30.37 -9.63 12.30
N LYS A 119 30.67 -9.62 13.61
CA LYS A 119 29.89 -10.39 14.59
C LYS A 119 28.59 -9.67 14.89
N SER A 120 27.47 -10.40 14.74
CA SER A 120 26.16 -9.91 15.16
C SER A 120 26.11 -9.73 16.67
N PRO A 121 25.58 -8.61 17.19
CA PRO A 121 25.36 -8.45 18.62
C PRO A 121 24.31 -9.47 19.08
N ASN A 122 24.43 -9.95 20.32
CA ASN A 122 23.44 -10.86 20.92
C ASN A 122 22.18 -10.09 21.37
N LEU A 123 21.51 -9.46 20.40
CA LEU A 123 20.32 -8.63 20.59
C LEU A 123 19.26 -9.01 19.58
N PRO A 124 17.97 -9.06 19.98
CA PRO A 124 16.89 -9.18 19.01
C PRO A 124 16.85 -7.94 18.14
N TYR A 125 16.50 -8.10 16.86
CA TYR A 125 16.20 -7.00 15.96
C TYR A 125 15.02 -7.37 15.06
N ALA A 126 14.31 -6.37 14.56
CA ALA A 126 13.19 -6.57 13.66
C ALA A 126 13.21 -5.54 12.54
N LEU A 127 12.79 -5.98 11.36
CA LEU A 127 12.45 -5.14 10.21
C LEU A 127 10.95 -4.89 10.24
N LEU A 128 10.58 -3.61 10.17
CA LEU A 128 9.19 -3.19 9.99
C LEU A 128 9.07 -2.45 8.67
N SER A 129 7.98 -2.72 7.95
CA SER A 129 7.57 -1.91 6.80
C SER A 129 6.67 -0.77 7.23
N MET A 130 6.62 0.26 6.41
CA MET A 130 5.75 1.43 6.57
C MET A 130 5.12 1.80 5.23
N GLY A 131 4.38 2.90 5.20
CA GLY A 131 3.80 3.38 3.95
C GLY A 131 2.87 2.34 3.32
N SER A 132 2.86 2.22 1.99
CA SER A 132 1.99 1.24 1.31
C SER A 132 2.29 -0.20 1.69
N ASP A 133 3.52 -0.54 2.01
CA ASP A 133 3.87 -1.88 2.48
C ASP A 133 3.32 -2.15 3.89
N GLY A 134 3.48 -1.17 4.79
CA GLY A 134 2.90 -1.20 6.13
C GLY A 134 1.36 -1.36 6.15
N ARG A 135 0.68 -0.80 5.15
CA ARG A 135 -0.78 -0.90 4.97
C ARG A 135 -1.25 -2.20 4.30
N ASN A 136 -0.35 -3.08 3.86
CA ASN A 136 -0.65 -4.21 2.98
C ASN A 136 -1.32 -3.78 1.67
N GLU A 137 -0.83 -2.69 1.07
CA GLU A 137 -1.35 -2.07 -0.15
C GLU A 137 -0.27 -1.98 -1.23
N GLN A 138 0.63 -2.97 -1.26
CA GLN A 138 1.71 -2.99 -2.23
C GLN A 138 1.19 -3.20 -3.64
N THR A 139 1.70 -2.41 -4.59
CA THR A 139 1.35 -2.48 -6.02
C THR A 139 2.50 -3.05 -6.85
N LEU A 140 2.47 -2.98 -8.18
CA LEU A 140 3.50 -3.60 -9.04
C LEU A 140 4.86 -2.91 -8.94
N ILE A 141 4.88 -1.59 -8.75
CA ILE A 141 6.10 -0.82 -8.46
C ILE A 141 6.14 -0.56 -6.95
N THR A 142 7.28 -0.87 -6.33
CA THR A 142 7.53 -0.65 -4.91
C THR A 142 8.85 0.08 -4.68
N ASP A 143 8.84 0.88 -3.63
CA ASP A 143 10.02 1.51 -3.05
C ASP A 143 10.32 0.83 -1.70
N GLN A 144 11.50 1.06 -1.15
CA GLN A 144 11.90 0.60 0.17
C GLN A 144 11.40 1.58 1.24
N ASP A 145 10.35 1.21 1.97
CA ASP A 145 9.85 1.96 3.14
C ASP A 145 10.01 1.10 4.40
N TYR A 146 11.25 0.94 4.85
CA TYR A 146 11.61 0.07 5.97
C TYR A 146 12.26 0.81 7.12
N LEU A 147 12.07 0.28 8.34
CA LEU A 147 12.85 0.65 9.52
C LEU A 147 13.41 -0.58 10.22
N ILE A 148 14.47 -0.39 10.99
CA ILE A 148 15.03 -1.42 11.89
C ILE A 148 14.96 -0.98 13.34
N VAL A 149 14.48 -1.86 14.19
CA VAL A 149 14.55 -1.73 15.65
C VAL A 149 15.36 -2.87 16.23
N TYR A 150 16.26 -2.58 17.16
CA TYR A 150 17.05 -3.59 17.88
C TYR A 150 16.95 -3.42 19.40
N GLY A 151 17.29 -4.48 20.13
CA GLY A 151 17.28 -4.50 21.59
C GLY A 151 18.27 -3.50 22.19
N ASP A 152 17.98 -3.07 23.42
CA ASP A 152 18.87 -2.19 24.18
C ASP A 152 20.07 -2.96 24.77
N GLY A 153 21.09 -2.23 25.23
CA GLY A 153 22.24 -2.81 25.96
C GLY A 153 23.46 -3.18 25.10
N GLY A 154 23.44 -2.89 23.80
CA GLY A 154 24.54 -3.18 22.88
C GLY A 154 25.60 -2.08 22.72
N GLY A 155 25.32 -0.86 23.20
CA GLY A 155 26.21 0.30 23.07
C GLY A 155 26.59 0.62 21.62
N GLU A 156 27.72 1.33 21.46
CA GLU A 156 28.21 1.79 20.15
C GLU A 156 28.52 0.64 19.18
N GLU A 157 28.93 -0.53 19.68
CA GLU A 157 29.23 -1.70 18.85
C GLU A 157 27.98 -2.22 18.13
N ALA A 158 26.84 -2.31 18.83
CA ALA A 158 25.58 -2.71 18.22
C ALA A 158 25.08 -1.65 17.23
N ASP A 159 25.18 -0.36 17.59
CA ASP A 159 24.79 0.75 16.71
C ASP A 159 25.60 0.73 15.40
N LEU A 160 26.91 0.47 15.49
CA LEU A 160 27.78 0.35 14.32
C LEU A 160 27.44 -0.89 13.49
N TYR A 161 27.21 -2.05 14.13
CA TYR A 161 26.77 -3.26 13.42
C TYR A 161 25.47 -3.01 12.65
N PHE A 162 24.45 -2.44 13.30
CA PHE A 162 23.16 -2.22 12.64
C PHE A 162 23.22 -1.12 11.59
N LYS A 163 24.13 -0.14 11.72
CA LYS A 163 24.43 0.81 10.64
C LYS A 163 24.96 0.08 9.41
N ASP A 164 26.01 -0.73 9.56
CA ASP A 164 26.61 -1.47 8.44
C ASP A 164 25.61 -2.47 7.82
N PHE A 165 24.86 -3.18 8.68
CA PHE A 165 23.78 -4.09 8.28
C PHE A 165 22.72 -3.39 7.44
N SER A 166 22.31 -2.20 7.86
CA SER A 166 21.24 -1.45 7.20
C SER A 166 21.67 -0.89 5.85
N ILE A 167 22.91 -0.43 5.74
CA ILE A 167 23.49 0.01 4.46
C ILE A 167 23.51 -1.16 3.48
N LEU A 168 24.06 -2.31 3.91
CA LEU A 168 24.13 -3.50 3.07
C LEU A 168 22.73 -4.02 2.71
N LEU A 169 21.78 -4.02 3.66
CA LEU A 169 20.40 -4.45 3.40
C LEU A 169 19.74 -3.60 2.32
N VAL A 170 19.89 -2.28 2.38
CA VAL A 170 19.28 -1.36 1.39
C VAL A 170 19.86 -1.59 0.00
N ASP A 171 21.16 -1.82 -0.11
CA ASP A 171 21.83 -2.11 -1.38
C ASP A 171 21.42 -3.48 -1.94
N ARG A 172 21.32 -4.51 -1.08
CA ARG A 172 20.87 -5.85 -1.50
C ARG A 172 19.38 -5.88 -1.87
N LEU A 173 18.53 -5.15 -1.16
CA LEU A 173 17.12 -5.00 -1.54
C LEU A 173 16.98 -4.31 -2.91
N GLU A 174 17.81 -3.32 -3.21
CA GLU A 174 17.86 -2.67 -4.53
C GLU A 174 18.27 -3.66 -5.63
N GLU A 175 19.29 -4.49 -5.40
CA GLU A 175 19.71 -5.56 -6.32
C GLU A 175 18.59 -6.57 -6.60
N VAL A 176 17.82 -6.92 -5.56
CA VAL A 176 16.65 -7.81 -5.64
C VAL A 176 15.44 -7.14 -6.33
N GLY A 177 15.47 -5.82 -6.54
CA GLY A 177 14.48 -5.07 -7.31
C GLY A 177 13.52 -4.21 -6.48
N PHE A 178 13.85 -3.90 -5.23
CA PHE A 178 13.13 -2.94 -4.38
C PHE A 178 13.80 -1.58 -4.51
N LYS A 179 13.19 -0.63 -5.21
CA LYS A 179 13.83 0.66 -5.50
C LYS A 179 14.11 1.44 -4.22
N LYS A 180 15.24 2.14 -4.15
CA LYS A 180 15.51 3.08 -3.06
C LYS A 180 14.42 4.16 -3.01
N CYS A 181 13.89 4.41 -1.81
CA CYS A 181 12.83 5.40 -1.62
C CYS A 181 13.40 6.81 -1.82
N THR A 182 12.75 7.62 -2.67
CA THR A 182 13.18 9.01 -2.94
C THR A 182 13.00 9.92 -1.73
N GLY A 183 12.19 9.52 -0.75
CA GLY A 183 12.02 10.19 0.54
C GLY A 183 13.02 9.76 1.61
N ASP A 184 13.97 8.88 1.28
CA ASP A 184 15.00 8.37 2.20
C ASP A 184 14.44 7.65 3.45
N ILE A 185 13.29 6.99 3.28
CA ILE A 185 12.59 6.19 4.31
C ILE A 185 13.18 4.78 4.38
N MET A 186 14.48 4.71 4.67
CA MET A 186 15.24 3.46 4.60
C MET A 186 16.13 3.28 5.82
N PRO A 187 16.40 2.04 6.28
CA PRO A 187 17.20 1.80 7.48
C PRO A 187 18.65 2.32 7.40
N SER A 188 19.17 2.57 6.20
CA SER A 188 20.48 3.22 5.97
C SER A 188 20.51 4.67 6.51
N ASN A 189 19.37 5.35 6.53
CA ASN A 189 19.21 6.64 7.20
C ASN A 189 19.04 6.44 8.72
N PRO A 190 19.82 7.14 9.57
CA PRO A 190 19.74 7.03 11.04
C PRO A 190 18.37 7.35 11.64
N THR A 191 17.50 8.06 10.92
CA THR A 191 16.11 8.34 11.33
C THR A 191 15.28 7.06 11.40
N TRP A 192 15.58 6.08 10.55
CA TRP A 192 14.81 4.85 10.37
C TRP A 192 15.47 3.61 10.97
N ARG A 193 16.41 3.82 11.89
CA ARG A 193 16.99 2.73 12.68
C ARG A 193 17.40 3.18 14.08
N GLY A 194 17.39 2.26 15.01
CA GLY A 194 17.85 2.51 16.37
C GLY A 194 17.47 1.40 17.34
N SER A 195 18.05 1.45 18.54
CA SER A 195 17.61 0.64 19.66
C SER A 195 16.18 1.03 20.07
N TYR A 196 15.50 0.17 20.82
CA TYR A 196 14.16 0.49 21.35
C TYR A 196 14.15 1.79 22.17
N ALA A 197 15.15 2.00 23.04
CA ALA A 197 15.30 3.22 23.80
C ALA A 197 15.57 4.46 22.92
N GLN A 198 16.37 4.31 21.86
CA GLN A 198 16.61 5.40 20.90
C GLN A 198 15.33 5.77 20.14
N TRP A 199 14.55 4.79 19.70
CA TRP A 199 13.24 5.01 19.08
C TRP A 199 12.28 5.73 20.03
N ARG A 200 12.19 5.27 21.29
CA ARG A 200 11.36 5.92 22.31
C ARG A 200 11.74 7.39 22.50
N LYS A 201 13.05 7.68 22.61
CA LYS A 201 13.55 9.06 22.73
C LYS A 201 13.19 9.92 21.51
N ARG A 202 13.41 9.38 20.30
CA ARG A 202 13.13 10.06 19.03
C ARG A 202 11.64 10.37 18.86
N LEU A 203 10.77 9.37 19.08
CA LEU A 203 9.33 9.58 18.99
C LEU A 203 8.84 10.61 20.01
N LEU A 204 9.36 10.54 21.25
CA LEU A 204 9.01 11.50 22.30
C LEU A 204 9.40 12.93 21.92
N SER A 205 10.59 13.15 21.34
CA SER A 205 11.01 14.47 20.91
C SER A 205 10.22 14.97 19.69
N ILE A 206 9.79 14.07 18.80
CA ILE A 206 8.88 14.42 17.70
C ILE A 206 7.53 14.91 18.25
N VAL A 207 6.85 14.13 19.10
CA VAL A 207 5.50 14.48 19.60
C VAL A 207 5.49 15.68 20.56
N ARG A 208 6.64 16.00 21.16
CA ARG A 208 6.83 17.16 22.04
C ARG A 208 7.32 18.43 21.34
N TYR A 209 7.45 18.42 20.01
CA TYR A 209 7.89 19.60 19.24
C TYR A 209 9.31 20.05 19.63
N GLU A 210 10.17 19.12 20.05
CA GLU A 210 11.54 19.43 20.50
C GLU A 210 12.53 19.55 19.31
N PHE A 211 12.04 19.50 18.06
CA PHE A 211 12.82 19.61 16.83
C PHE A 211 12.42 20.85 16.02
N GLU A 212 13.39 21.45 15.34
CA GLU A 212 13.21 22.68 14.55
C GLU A 212 12.37 22.47 13.26
N ASP A 213 12.43 21.29 12.64
CA ASP A 213 11.71 20.98 11.37
C ASP A 213 10.38 20.26 11.61
N TYR A 214 9.35 21.03 11.96
CA TYR A 214 8.02 20.50 12.29
C TYR A 214 7.35 19.73 11.13
N ALA A 215 7.51 20.19 9.88
CA ALA A 215 6.84 19.60 8.73
C ALA A 215 7.37 18.19 8.42
N LYS A 216 8.70 18.01 8.47
CA LYS A 216 9.33 16.71 8.27
C LYS A 216 8.92 15.71 9.36
N ASN A 217 8.97 16.14 10.62
CA ASN A 217 8.57 15.31 11.76
C ASN A 217 7.12 14.82 11.69
N MET A 218 6.22 15.67 11.19
CA MET A 218 4.83 15.31 10.95
C MET A 218 4.72 14.17 9.93
N MET A 219 5.43 14.28 8.81
CA MET A 219 5.45 13.26 7.76
C MET A 219 6.03 11.94 8.27
N ASP A 220 7.07 11.99 9.09
CA ASP A 220 7.66 10.79 9.68
C ASP A 220 6.64 10.04 10.56
N LEU A 221 5.90 10.74 11.43
CA LEU A 221 4.83 10.12 12.22
C LEU A 221 3.70 9.57 11.34
N ILE A 222 3.26 10.32 10.33
CA ILE A 222 2.26 9.86 9.37
C ILE A 222 2.67 8.51 8.76
N VAL A 223 3.93 8.35 8.40
CA VAL A 223 4.45 7.09 7.82
C VAL A 223 4.60 6.00 8.89
N LEU A 224 5.06 6.35 10.10
CA LEU A 224 5.21 5.43 11.23
C LEU A 224 3.88 4.85 11.73
N SER A 225 2.77 5.57 11.56
CA SER A 225 1.42 5.06 11.89
C SER A 225 1.02 3.80 11.12
N ASP A 226 1.69 3.52 10.00
CA ASP A 226 1.50 2.33 9.18
C ASP A 226 2.49 1.21 9.52
N ALA A 227 3.32 1.34 10.58
CA ALA A 227 4.38 0.39 10.90
C ALA A 227 3.86 -1.05 11.11
N ARG A 228 4.42 -2.00 10.35
CA ARG A 228 4.03 -3.41 10.34
C ARG A 228 5.24 -4.32 10.41
N TYR A 229 5.17 -5.37 11.21
CA TYR A 229 6.22 -6.40 11.27
C TYR A 229 6.41 -7.11 9.93
N VAL A 230 7.67 -7.30 9.52
CA VAL A 230 8.06 -8.10 8.34
C VAL A 230 8.95 -9.28 8.75
N ALA A 231 10.08 -9.02 9.40
CA ALA A 231 11.08 -10.06 9.72
C ALA A 231 11.78 -9.82 11.07
N GLY A 232 12.38 -10.89 11.63
CA GLY A 232 13.13 -10.85 12.89
C GLY A 232 12.28 -11.00 14.15
N GLY A 233 12.60 -10.24 15.20
CA GLY A 233 11.98 -10.33 16.52
C GLY A 233 10.57 -9.70 16.56
N ARG A 234 9.53 -10.50 16.29
CA ARG A 234 8.12 -10.03 16.26
C ARG A 234 7.70 -9.25 17.50
N GLU A 235 8.00 -9.75 18.71
CA GLU A 235 7.61 -9.07 19.95
C GLU A 235 8.21 -7.65 20.05
N LEU A 236 9.43 -7.45 19.56
CA LEU A 236 10.08 -6.14 19.56
C LEU A 236 9.41 -5.18 18.57
N ALA A 237 9.04 -5.68 17.38
CA ALA A 237 8.30 -4.91 16.39
C ALA A 237 6.91 -4.51 16.90
N GLU A 238 6.17 -5.44 17.51
CA GLU A 238 4.85 -5.18 18.07
C GLU A 238 4.90 -4.16 19.22
N LYS A 239 5.93 -4.24 20.07
CA LYS A 239 6.19 -3.23 21.12
C LYS A 239 6.44 -1.84 20.51
N LEU A 240 7.27 -1.73 19.48
CA LEU A 240 7.51 -0.45 18.81
C LEU A 240 6.24 0.11 18.16
N ALA A 241 5.48 -0.74 17.44
CA ALA A 241 4.23 -0.33 16.82
C ALA A 241 3.18 0.11 17.87
N SER A 242 3.12 -0.55 19.03
CA SER A 242 2.27 -0.11 20.14
C SER A 242 2.69 1.25 20.69
N MET A 243 3.99 1.44 20.90
CA MET A 243 4.53 2.72 21.38
C MET A 243 4.21 3.88 20.44
N ILE A 244 4.28 3.68 19.12
CA ILE A 244 3.90 4.70 18.12
C ILE A 244 2.42 5.07 18.29
N ARG A 245 1.52 4.07 18.30
CA ARG A 245 0.07 4.32 18.45
C ARG A 245 -0.29 4.97 19.78
N GLU A 246 0.39 4.60 20.86
CA GLU A 246 0.20 5.21 22.17
C GLU A 246 0.59 6.69 22.15
N MET A 247 1.73 7.03 21.55
CA MET A 247 2.16 8.42 21.43
C MET A 247 1.25 9.26 20.51
N GLU A 248 0.76 8.70 19.40
CA GLU A 248 -0.20 9.41 18.53
C GLU A 248 -1.50 9.75 19.25
N ARG A 249 -1.98 8.84 20.11
CA ARG A 249 -3.19 9.05 20.92
C ARG A 249 -2.97 10.05 22.05
N ASP A 250 -1.82 9.99 22.73
CA ASP A 250 -1.56 10.76 23.94
C ASP A 250 -1.17 12.23 23.62
N TYR A 251 -0.79 12.54 22.37
CA TYR A 251 -0.32 13.86 21.93
C TYR A 251 -1.21 14.47 20.83
N PHE A 252 -2.46 14.82 21.17
CA PHE A 252 -3.51 15.27 20.23
C PHE A 252 -3.12 16.43 19.29
N GLN A 253 -2.28 17.37 19.73
CA GLN A 253 -1.83 18.49 18.89
C GLN A 253 -1.10 18.04 17.62
N VAL A 254 -0.41 16.90 17.67
CA VAL A 254 0.25 16.30 16.50
C VAL A 254 -0.81 15.86 15.51
N LEU A 255 -1.82 15.12 16.00
CA LEU A 255 -2.92 14.64 15.20
C LEU A 255 -3.71 15.79 14.56
N TRP A 256 -3.91 16.89 15.28
CA TRP A 256 -4.50 18.11 14.72
C TRP A 256 -3.67 18.67 13.56
N GLY A 257 -2.34 18.72 13.70
CA GLY A 257 -1.43 19.12 12.62
C GLY A 257 -1.51 18.21 11.41
N MET A 258 -1.58 16.88 11.61
CA MET A 258 -1.78 15.90 10.54
C MET A 258 -3.13 16.10 9.84
N ALA A 259 -4.20 16.33 10.61
CA ALA A 259 -5.55 16.55 10.09
C ALA A 259 -5.62 17.83 9.23
N LYS A 260 -4.96 18.90 9.67
CA LYS A 260 -4.83 20.13 8.88
C LYS A 260 -4.14 19.85 7.54
N ALA A 261 -2.97 19.22 7.57
CA ALA A 261 -2.25 18.87 6.35
C ALA A 261 -3.08 17.96 5.41
N ALA A 262 -3.83 16.99 5.95
CA ALA A 262 -4.67 16.07 5.20
C ALA A 262 -5.86 16.77 4.51
N THR A 263 -6.52 17.69 5.22
CA THR A 263 -7.71 18.40 4.73
C THR A 263 -7.38 19.50 3.74
N GLU A 264 -6.15 20.03 3.77
CA GLU A 264 -5.65 21.04 2.82
C GLU A 264 -5.06 20.42 1.53
N MET A 265 -4.95 19.08 1.44
CA MET A 265 -4.49 18.42 0.22
C MET A 265 -5.39 18.75 -0.97
N LYS A 266 -4.78 19.17 -2.08
CA LYS A 266 -5.50 19.49 -3.31
C LYS A 266 -6.12 18.23 -3.93
N LEU A 267 -7.31 18.41 -4.50
CA LEU A 267 -8.00 17.39 -5.30
C LEU A 267 -8.00 17.80 -6.78
N ALA A 268 -8.17 16.84 -7.69
CA ALA A 268 -8.35 17.08 -9.12
C ALA A 268 -9.77 17.60 -9.44
N LEU A 269 -10.24 18.58 -8.66
CA LEU A 269 -11.52 19.28 -8.84
C LEU A 269 -11.23 20.74 -9.16
N GLY A 270 -11.77 21.21 -10.28
CA GLY A 270 -11.71 22.59 -10.73
C GLY A 270 -13.00 23.35 -10.41
N PHE A 271 -13.25 24.40 -11.19
CA PHE A 271 -14.46 25.21 -11.06
C PHE A 271 -15.74 24.38 -11.22
N LEU A 272 -16.76 24.68 -10.40
CA LEU A 272 -18.02 23.92 -10.31
C LEU A 272 -17.81 22.41 -10.05
N LYS A 273 -16.72 22.06 -9.35
CA LYS A 273 -16.32 20.69 -9.05
C LYS A 273 -16.15 19.80 -10.27
N ARG A 274 -15.86 20.34 -11.46
CA ARG A 274 -15.54 19.52 -12.64
C ARG A 274 -14.16 18.89 -12.45
N LEU A 275 -13.94 17.71 -13.05
CA LEU A 275 -12.61 17.10 -13.05
C LEU A 275 -11.61 18.07 -13.70
N TRP A 276 -10.52 18.35 -12.99
CA TRP A 276 -9.47 19.25 -13.45
C TRP A 276 -8.31 18.46 -14.07
N THR A 277 -7.71 19.02 -15.12
CA THR A 277 -6.53 18.50 -15.81
C THR A 277 -5.58 19.64 -16.17
N GLU A 278 -4.29 19.35 -16.30
CA GLU A 278 -3.27 20.32 -16.73
C GLU A 278 -3.62 20.93 -18.09
N SER A 279 -3.49 22.26 -18.20
CA SER A 279 -3.85 23.00 -19.43
C SER A 279 -2.73 23.04 -20.48
N SER A 280 -1.49 22.76 -20.07
CA SER A 280 -0.28 22.87 -20.90
C SER A 280 0.84 21.98 -20.35
N GLY A 281 1.96 21.89 -21.08
CA GLY A 281 3.12 21.08 -20.69
C GLY A 281 3.03 19.61 -21.14
N GLU A 282 3.95 18.79 -20.63
CA GLU A 282 4.07 17.36 -20.95
C GLU A 282 2.79 16.58 -20.59
N HIS A 283 2.14 16.95 -19.48
CA HIS A 283 0.93 16.29 -18.97
C HIS A 283 -0.38 16.97 -19.39
N LYS A 284 -0.39 17.74 -20.50
CA LYS A 284 -1.59 18.44 -20.96
C LYS A 284 -2.77 17.49 -21.14
N GLY A 285 -3.89 17.80 -20.49
CA GLY A 285 -5.11 17.00 -20.51
C GLY A 285 -5.08 15.83 -19.52
N GLU A 286 -4.08 15.74 -18.67
CA GLU A 286 -3.93 14.73 -17.62
C GLU A 286 -3.99 15.36 -16.23
N PHE A 287 -4.15 14.55 -15.20
CA PHE A 287 -3.96 14.98 -13.81
C PHE A 287 -3.16 13.93 -13.04
N ASN A 288 -2.45 14.36 -11.99
CA ASN A 288 -1.71 13.45 -11.14
C ASN A 288 -2.67 12.66 -10.23
N LEU A 289 -2.98 11.42 -10.61
CA LEU A 289 -3.92 10.53 -9.91
C LEU A 289 -3.46 10.21 -8.48
N LYS A 290 -2.15 10.11 -8.26
CA LYS A 290 -1.59 9.83 -6.93
C LYS A 290 -1.80 11.02 -6.00
N LEU A 291 -1.33 12.20 -6.39
CA LEU A 291 -1.29 13.38 -5.51
C LEU A 291 -2.63 14.09 -5.38
N LEU A 292 -3.47 14.06 -6.43
CA LEU A 292 -4.72 14.82 -6.49
C LEU A 292 -5.98 13.96 -6.28
N ALA A 293 -5.81 12.68 -5.90
CA ALA A 293 -6.93 11.80 -5.56
C ALA A 293 -6.55 10.70 -4.56
N TRP A 294 -5.71 9.74 -4.96
CA TRP A 294 -5.44 8.55 -4.14
C TRP A 294 -4.79 8.88 -2.77
N ALA A 295 -3.75 9.71 -2.75
CA ALA A 295 -3.06 10.08 -1.52
C ALA A 295 -3.96 10.90 -0.57
N PRO A 296 -4.73 11.90 -1.04
CA PRO A 296 -5.76 12.56 -0.23
C PRO A 296 -6.73 11.58 0.46
N LEU A 297 -7.24 10.58 -0.26
CA LEU A 297 -8.14 9.56 0.32
C LEU A 297 -7.45 8.78 1.46
N VAL A 298 -6.28 8.20 1.16
CA VAL A 298 -5.53 7.37 2.12
C VAL A 298 -5.16 8.17 3.36
N MET A 299 -4.69 9.41 3.16
CA MET A 299 -4.27 10.29 4.24
C MET A 299 -5.44 10.64 5.16
N ASN A 300 -6.58 11.06 4.60
CA ASN A 300 -7.74 11.45 5.39
C ASN A 300 -8.35 10.25 6.17
N VAL A 301 -8.47 9.08 5.53
CA VAL A 301 -8.91 7.85 6.23
C VAL A 301 -7.96 7.48 7.36
N ARG A 302 -6.64 7.56 7.13
CA ARG A 302 -5.62 7.27 8.14
C ARG A 302 -5.76 8.17 9.36
N ILE A 303 -5.83 9.49 9.18
CA ILE A 303 -5.90 10.42 10.30
C ILE A 303 -7.17 10.20 11.13
N LEU A 304 -8.31 9.99 10.48
CA LEU A 304 -9.54 9.71 11.21
C LEU A 304 -9.45 8.37 11.95
N ALA A 305 -8.86 7.33 11.34
CA ALA A 305 -8.66 6.05 12.00
C ALA A 305 -7.75 6.16 13.23
N ILE A 306 -6.64 6.90 13.13
CA ILE A 306 -5.73 7.16 14.27
C ILE A 306 -6.49 7.90 15.38
N ASN A 307 -7.29 8.91 15.05
CA ASN A 307 -8.12 9.65 16.00
C ASN A 307 -9.08 8.75 16.80
N GLN A 308 -9.65 7.75 16.13
CA GLN A 308 -10.56 6.79 16.76
C GLN A 308 -9.83 5.59 17.39
N GLY A 309 -8.49 5.61 17.45
CA GLY A 309 -7.70 4.52 18.02
C GLY A 309 -7.80 3.20 17.25
N ILE A 310 -8.13 3.25 15.96
CA ILE A 310 -8.26 2.06 15.12
C ILE A 310 -6.87 1.47 14.82
N PRO A 311 -6.60 0.20 15.17
CA PRO A 311 -5.28 -0.41 15.02
C PRO A 311 -4.98 -0.88 13.59
N ALA A 312 -5.97 -0.87 12.69
CA ALA A 312 -5.78 -1.29 11.31
C ALA A 312 -4.87 -0.30 10.55
N THR A 313 -3.99 -0.85 9.71
CA THR A 313 -3.14 -0.06 8.81
C THR A 313 -3.74 0.06 7.40
N SER A 314 -4.38 -0.99 6.88
CA SER A 314 -5.03 -0.97 5.56
C SER A 314 -6.14 0.08 5.49
N THR A 315 -6.16 0.86 4.40
CA THR A 315 -7.17 1.91 4.17
C THR A 315 -8.58 1.32 4.12
N VAL A 316 -8.77 0.19 3.46
CA VAL A 316 -10.09 -0.47 3.37
C VAL A 316 -10.53 -1.00 4.72
N ASP A 317 -9.62 -1.60 5.49
CA ASP A 317 -9.96 -2.09 6.83
C ASP A 317 -10.21 -0.93 7.81
N ARG A 318 -9.48 0.17 7.69
CA ARG A 318 -9.75 1.42 8.43
C ARG A 318 -11.15 1.93 8.13
N ILE A 319 -11.57 2.00 6.86
CA ILE A 319 -12.94 2.42 6.48
C ILE A 319 -13.99 1.49 7.10
N LYS A 320 -13.81 0.17 7.00
CA LYS A 320 -14.74 -0.81 7.59
C LYS A 320 -14.81 -0.71 9.11
N MET A 321 -13.70 -0.44 9.77
CA MET A 321 -13.67 -0.27 11.23
C MET A 321 -14.32 1.05 11.66
N LEU A 322 -14.11 2.14 10.92
CA LEU A 322 -14.78 3.43 11.10
C LEU A 322 -16.30 3.33 10.90
N GLU A 323 -16.75 2.50 9.96
CA GLU A 323 -18.18 2.17 9.81
C GLU A 323 -18.70 1.39 11.03
N LYS A 324 -17.99 0.35 11.45
CA LYS A 324 -18.41 -0.53 12.55
C LYS A 324 -18.56 0.22 13.88
N GLU A 325 -17.69 1.19 14.14
CA GLU A 325 -17.74 2.00 15.38
C GLU A 325 -18.67 3.22 15.28
N GLY A 326 -19.05 3.62 14.07
CA GLY A 326 -20.10 4.61 13.83
C GLY A 326 -19.63 5.98 13.31
N SER A 327 -18.33 6.18 13.08
CA SER A 327 -17.82 7.39 12.40
C SER A 327 -18.32 7.53 10.97
N PHE A 328 -18.59 6.41 10.28
CA PHE A 328 -19.17 6.41 8.94
C PHE A 328 -20.50 5.67 8.88
N SER A 329 -21.42 6.17 8.05
CA SER A 329 -22.58 5.38 7.63
C SER A 329 -22.15 4.27 6.67
N ALA A 330 -22.92 3.18 6.60
CA ALA A 330 -22.67 2.10 5.65
C ALA A 330 -22.62 2.60 4.19
N GLY A 331 -23.50 3.53 3.83
CA GLY A 331 -23.51 4.16 2.51
C GLY A 331 -22.20 4.90 2.21
N PHE A 332 -21.75 5.75 3.13
CA PHE A 332 -20.50 6.51 2.94
C PHE A 332 -19.25 5.61 2.96
N SER A 333 -19.23 4.59 3.82
CA SER A 333 -18.19 3.56 3.83
C SER A 333 -18.07 2.84 2.49
N ASN A 334 -19.20 2.41 1.91
CA ASN A 334 -19.23 1.77 0.59
C ASN A 334 -18.70 2.71 -0.50
N GLU A 335 -19.05 4.00 -0.45
CA GLU A 335 -18.57 5.02 -1.39
C GLU A 335 -17.06 5.26 -1.27
N LEU A 336 -16.50 5.31 -0.06
CA LEU A 336 -15.06 5.45 0.15
C LEU A 336 -14.29 4.18 -0.27
N GLN A 337 -14.84 3.00 0.00
CA GLN A 337 -14.27 1.75 -0.49
C GLN A 337 -14.29 1.72 -2.01
N PHE A 338 -15.40 2.10 -2.65
CA PHE A 338 -15.49 2.24 -4.10
C PHE A 338 -14.44 3.22 -4.65
N ALA A 339 -14.33 4.41 -4.05
CA ALA A 339 -13.34 5.41 -4.41
C ALA A 339 -11.91 4.87 -4.34
N TYR A 340 -11.57 4.16 -3.27
CA TYR A 340 -10.26 3.52 -3.12
C TYR A 340 -9.98 2.52 -4.24
N HIS A 341 -10.94 1.64 -4.55
CA HIS A 341 -10.77 0.60 -5.56
C HIS A 341 -10.62 1.18 -6.98
N ILE A 342 -11.47 2.14 -7.37
CA ILE A 342 -11.38 2.71 -8.73
C ILE A 342 -10.10 3.50 -8.94
N LEU A 343 -9.67 4.30 -7.96
CA LEU A 343 -8.44 5.08 -8.04
C LEU A 343 -7.21 4.17 -8.05
N THR A 344 -7.19 3.15 -7.19
CA THR A 344 -6.07 2.20 -7.14
C THR A 344 -6.00 1.34 -8.40
N LYS A 345 -7.14 0.94 -8.97
CA LYS A 345 -7.19 0.24 -10.27
C LYS A 345 -6.46 1.03 -11.35
N HIS A 346 -6.81 2.30 -11.52
CA HIS A 346 -6.18 3.16 -12.53
C HIS A 346 -4.70 3.42 -12.24
N ARG A 347 -4.32 3.55 -10.96
CA ARG A 347 -2.91 3.65 -10.56
C ARG A 347 -2.11 2.39 -10.95
N ILE A 348 -2.67 1.19 -10.77
CA ILE A 348 -2.03 -0.07 -11.19
C ILE A 348 -1.95 -0.14 -12.73
N LEU A 349 -3.00 0.26 -13.45
CA LEU A 349 -2.97 0.29 -14.92
C LEU A 349 -1.87 1.23 -15.46
N LEU A 350 -1.67 2.38 -14.84
CA LEU A 350 -0.55 3.29 -15.18
C LEU A 350 0.81 2.63 -14.91
N GLN A 351 0.98 1.92 -13.78
CA GLN A 351 2.20 1.15 -13.51
C GLN A 351 2.46 0.07 -14.56
N ILE A 352 1.42 -0.64 -15.01
CA ILE A 352 1.54 -1.64 -16.07
C ILE A 352 2.03 -0.99 -17.36
N LYS A 353 1.52 0.19 -17.73
CA LYS A 353 2.00 0.92 -18.91
C LYS A 353 3.49 1.26 -18.80
N VAL A 354 3.95 1.73 -17.64
CA VAL A 354 5.39 2.00 -17.39
C VAL A 354 6.22 0.73 -17.50
N LEU A 355 5.78 -0.37 -16.87
CA LEU A 355 6.50 -1.65 -16.90
C LEU A 355 6.58 -2.25 -18.31
N LYS A 356 5.59 -1.96 -19.16
CA LYS A 356 5.59 -2.32 -20.59
C LYS A 356 6.33 -1.33 -21.49
N GLY A 357 6.90 -0.26 -20.94
CA GLY A 357 7.61 0.78 -21.70
C GLY A 357 6.72 1.66 -22.56
N ILE A 358 5.41 1.72 -22.27
CA ILE A 358 4.43 2.53 -23.01
C ILE A 358 4.44 3.98 -22.51
N GLU A 359 4.60 4.18 -21.20
CA GLU A 359 4.63 5.49 -20.54
C GLU A 359 5.91 5.65 -19.71
N LYS A 360 6.27 6.89 -19.39
CA LYS A 360 7.47 7.19 -18.59
C LYS A 360 7.21 7.25 -17.08
N ASP A 361 6.02 7.68 -16.67
CA ASP A 361 5.66 7.81 -15.26
C ASP A 361 4.32 7.13 -14.93
N PRO A 362 4.14 6.66 -13.68
CA PRO A 362 2.95 5.91 -13.28
C PRO A 362 1.89 6.80 -12.59
N TYR A 363 1.93 8.13 -12.74
CA TYR A 363 1.16 9.05 -11.91
C TYR A 363 0.09 9.82 -12.66
N HIS A 364 0.30 10.13 -13.93
CA HIS A 364 -0.61 10.99 -14.68
C HIS A 364 -1.68 10.18 -15.44
N LEU A 365 -2.95 10.53 -15.21
CA LEU A 365 -4.09 9.90 -15.85
C LEU A 365 -4.74 10.88 -16.82
N ASN A 366 -4.93 10.45 -18.05
CA ASN A 366 -5.68 11.18 -19.07
C ASN A 366 -7.17 10.74 -19.09
N PRO A 367 -8.11 11.51 -18.51
CA PRO A 367 -9.53 11.13 -18.51
C PRO A 367 -10.15 11.09 -19.91
N TYR A 368 -9.60 11.81 -20.90
CA TYR A 368 -10.13 11.82 -22.27
C TYR A 368 -9.87 10.52 -23.03
N GLN A 369 -8.97 9.67 -22.53
CA GLN A 369 -8.71 8.33 -23.06
C GLN A 369 -9.59 7.25 -22.43
N LEU A 370 -10.41 7.60 -21.43
CA LEU A 370 -11.29 6.68 -20.73
C LEU A 370 -12.72 6.75 -21.30
N GLY A 371 -13.48 5.66 -21.18
CA GLY A 371 -14.91 5.67 -21.47
C GLY A 371 -15.66 6.59 -20.50
N SER A 372 -16.74 7.23 -20.96
CA SER A 372 -17.52 8.22 -20.18
C SER A 372 -17.91 7.70 -18.79
N GLY A 373 -18.39 6.45 -18.70
CA GLY A 373 -18.75 5.85 -17.42
C GLY A 373 -17.58 5.64 -16.46
N GLU A 374 -16.35 5.43 -16.94
CA GLU A 374 -15.17 5.36 -16.06
C GLU A 374 -14.75 6.75 -15.57
N VAL A 375 -14.87 7.77 -16.41
CA VAL A 375 -14.62 9.17 -16.02
C VAL A 375 -15.57 9.61 -14.91
N GLU A 376 -16.86 9.29 -15.06
CA GLU A 376 -17.88 9.57 -14.03
C GLU A 376 -17.56 8.89 -12.70
N LYS A 377 -17.11 7.64 -12.72
CA LYS A 377 -16.71 6.91 -11.49
C LYS A 377 -15.51 7.55 -10.80
N ILE A 378 -14.49 7.97 -11.54
CA ILE A 378 -13.32 8.65 -10.98
C ILE A 378 -13.72 10.01 -10.41
N HIS A 379 -14.53 10.77 -11.16
CA HIS A 379 -15.02 12.06 -10.72
C HIS A 379 -15.83 11.94 -9.42
N HIS A 380 -16.74 10.97 -9.35
CA HIS A 380 -17.51 10.65 -8.15
C HIS A 380 -16.62 10.26 -6.97
N ALA A 381 -15.61 9.40 -7.20
CA ALA A 381 -14.63 9.04 -6.18
C ALA A 381 -13.94 10.28 -5.57
N ILE A 382 -13.53 11.25 -6.40
CA ILE A 382 -12.87 12.47 -5.94
C ILE A 382 -13.85 13.38 -5.17
N LEU A 383 -15.13 13.44 -5.56
CA LEU A 383 -16.15 14.16 -4.79
C LEU A 383 -16.34 13.57 -3.38
N LYS A 384 -16.28 12.24 -3.24
CA LYS A 384 -16.36 11.59 -1.92
C LYS A 384 -15.15 11.88 -1.03
N ILE A 385 -13.98 12.09 -1.63
CA ILE A 385 -12.78 12.54 -0.90
C ILE A 385 -12.97 13.99 -0.42
N GLU A 386 -13.52 14.88 -1.24
CA GLU A 386 -13.83 16.26 -0.82
C GLU A 386 -14.82 16.28 0.35
N GLU A 387 -15.82 15.40 0.32
CA GLU A 387 -16.76 15.20 1.43
C GLU A 387 -16.06 14.71 2.70
N LEU A 388 -15.17 13.72 2.58
CA LEU A 388 -14.35 13.22 3.70
C LEU A 388 -13.47 14.33 4.31
N GLN A 389 -12.81 15.15 3.48
CA GLN A 389 -12.01 16.28 3.95
C GLN A 389 -12.86 17.27 4.76
N LYS A 390 -14.09 17.56 4.32
CA LYS A 390 -15.02 18.44 5.05
C LYS A 390 -15.45 17.86 6.39
N ILE A 391 -15.71 16.56 6.45
CA ILE A 391 -16.04 15.85 7.70
C ILE A 391 -14.88 15.97 8.68
N ILE A 392 -13.65 15.67 8.25
CA ILE A 392 -12.46 15.73 9.13
C ILE A 392 -12.18 17.16 9.57
N HIS A 393 -12.27 18.13 8.66
CA HIS A 393 -12.08 19.54 8.99
C HIS A 393 -13.05 20.00 10.08
N SER A 394 -14.30 19.55 10.03
CA SER A 394 -15.32 19.83 11.04
C SER A 394 -15.03 19.08 12.36
N ASN A 395 -14.71 17.79 12.29
CA ASN A 395 -14.42 16.96 13.47
C ASN A 395 -13.24 17.48 14.29
N PHE A 396 -12.20 17.98 13.61
CA PHE A 396 -11.01 18.54 14.26
C PHE A 396 -11.13 20.03 14.59
N SER A 397 -12.27 20.67 14.32
CA SER A 397 -12.49 22.10 14.50
C SER A 397 -11.35 22.95 13.92
N ILE A 398 -10.93 22.60 12.69
CA ILE A 398 -9.84 23.31 12.01
C ILE A 398 -10.39 24.68 11.59
N VAL A 399 -9.74 25.75 12.03
CA VAL A 399 -10.14 27.16 11.80
C VAL A 399 -9.42 27.75 10.62
#